data_AF-A0A941FIY7-F1
#
_entry.id   AF-A0A941FIY7-F1
#
_cell.length_a   1.000
_cell.length_b   1.000
_cell.length_c   1.000
_cell.angle_alpha   90.00
_cell.angle_beta   90.00
_cell.angle_gamma   90.00
#
_symmetry.space_group_name_H-M   'P 1'
#
loop_
_entity.id
_entity.type
_entity.pdbx_description
1 polymer ?
#
loop_
_entity_poly.entity_id
_entity_poly.type
_entity_poly.pdbx_seq_one_letter_code
_entity_poly.pdbx_strand_id
1 'polypeptide(L)'
;MAGPAPTGDALADYLRGQATEFLRALRLHRETGSGANGSESSVDAARALRRSARRISASLHTFQSLLDTDWSEGMRPELAWVSGTLAMEHAYTSRLERLLAALHRLSGTDPTGVTRANSAGARVPTQLRAPVPTKLRAAGPTQLRARVRTQLRARAPTQLRAPVPTKLRARAPTQLRARVPTKLRAVVPLGRHGWAMGVPPARAQPRAWGGTPRRRAAKPPTSAPERGNLTVGAAKAGALLDRQLTLARTRAHSTALQAMGSSRFHAIADKVAVLASEVPLTKTATTTDLRPLALAAHDRLSDAVTALPLITAGHPYNATALMHGLSPDTVPHPQDAPWHQVRLLLRLHRYAREVVQNQPDGPVDLRLLSAGQALNQHRDASEAAAAAAQAARTPRIAPATAYALGVLHADQRHEVEAARFAFQQCWQKETLNTS
;
A
#
# COMPACT_ATOMS: atom_id res chain seq x y z
N MET A 1 8.87 38.21 -1.71
CA MET A 1 7.60 38.84 -2.11
C MET A 1 6.63 37.75 -2.51
N ALA A 2 5.53 37.58 -1.77
CA ALA A 2 4.48 36.65 -2.20
C ALA A 2 3.82 37.24 -3.45
N GLY A 3 3.85 36.49 -4.56
CA GLY A 3 3.14 36.86 -5.78
C GLY A 3 1.62 36.98 -5.54
N PRO A 4 0.86 37.42 -6.55
CA PRO A 4 -0.60 37.47 -6.46
C PRO A 4 -1.15 36.11 -6.02
N ALA A 5 -2.19 36.14 -5.17
CA ALA A 5 -2.80 34.91 -4.68
C ALA A 5 -3.31 34.08 -5.88
N PRO A 6 -3.04 32.77 -5.92
CA PRO A 6 -3.53 31.93 -7.01
C PRO A 6 -5.06 31.85 -6.93
N THR A 7 -5.73 32.28 -7.98
CA THR A 7 -7.19 32.30 -8.10
C THR A 7 -7.71 31.20 -9.03
N GLY A 8 -9.03 31.15 -9.27
CA GLY A 8 -9.64 30.22 -10.24
C GLY A 8 -9.04 30.28 -11.65
N ASP A 9 -8.47 31.41 -12.07
CA ASP A 9 -7.79 31.54 -13.37
C ASP A 9 -6.53 30.67 -13.43
N ALA A 10 -5.76 30.59 -12.33
CA ALA A 10 -4.61 29.69 -12.24
C ALA A 10 -5.03 28.21 -12.31
N LEU A 11 -6.18 27.85 -11.72
CA LEU A 11 -6.76 26.51 -11.86
C LEU A 11 -7.15 26.23 -13.32
N ALA A 12 -7.78 27.21 -13.99
CA ALA A 12 -8.16 27.05 -15.39
C ALA A 12 -6.95 26.89 -16.30
N ASP A 13 -5.90 27.70 -16.12
CA ASP A 13 -4.63 27.58 -16.84
C ASP A 13 -3.99 26.21 -16.64
N TYR A 14 -3.93 25.73 -15.41
CA TYR A 14 -3.40 24.40 -15.10
C TYR A 14 -4.21 23.29 -15.78
N LEU A 15 -5.55 23.35 -15.71
CA LEU A 15 -6.42 22.35 -16.33
C LEU A 15 -6.29 22.35 -17.85
N ARG A 16 -6.24 23.52 -18.49
CA ARG A 16 -5.99 23.66 -19.93
C ARG A 16 -4.63 23.11 -20.34
N GLY A 17 -3.59 23.38 -19.55
CA GLY A 17 -2.25 22.82 -19.74
C GLY A 17 -2.25 21.28 -19.68
N GLN A 18 -2.87 20.70 -18.65
CA GLN A 18 -2.95 19.24 -18.53
C GLN A 18 -3.83 18.60 -19.61
N ALA A 19 -4.92 19.26 -20.03
CA ALA A 19 -5.75 18.80 -21.14
C ALA A 19 -4.96 18.81 -22.46
N THR A 20 -4.17 19.85 -22.71
CA THR A 20 -3.29 19.93 -23.89
C THR A 20 -2.25 18.82 -23.88
N GLU A 21 -1.61 18.54 -22.74
CA GLU A 21 -0.66 17.43 -22.60
C GLU A 21 -1.34 16.06 -22.80
N PHE A 22 -2.60 15.90 -22.36
CA PHE A 22 -3.38 14.70 -22.63
C PHE A 22 -3.60 14.49 -24.14
N LEU A 23 -4.03 15.52 -24.86
CA LEU A 23 -4.28 15.45 -26.31
C LEU A 23 -2.98 15.24 -27.09
N ARG A 24 -1.88 15.89 -26.68
CA ARG A 24 -0.54 15.68 -27.24
C ARG A 24 -0.11 14.22 -27.08
N ALA A 25 -0.20 13.68 -25.86
CA ALA A 25 0.14 12.29 -25.59
C ALA A 25 -0.74 11.32 -26.38
N LEU A 26 -2.03 11.62 -26.54
CA LEU A 26 -2.95 10.81 -27.34
C LEU A 26 -2.58 10.80 -28.82
N ARG A 27 -2.21 11.97 -29.38
CA ARG A 27 -1.73 12.08 -30.76
C ARG A 27 -0.45 11.27 -30.98
N LEU A 28 0.53 11.44 -30.10
CA LEU A 28 1.79 10.68 -30.15
C LEU A 28 1.55 9.17 -30.04
N HIS A 29 0.61 8.74 -29.19
CA HIS A 29 0.28 7.32 -29.07
C HIS A 29 -0.34 6.74 -30.35
N ARG A 30 -1.15 7.52 -31.08
CA ARG A 30 -1.72 7.10 -32.38
C ARG A 30 -0.66 7.04 -33.48
N GLU A 31 0.27 8.00 -33.50
CA GLU A 31 1.36 8.05 -34.49
C GLU A 31 2.38 6.92 -34.27
N THR A 32 2.70 6.59 -33.02
CA THR A 32 3.70 5.56 -32.64
C THR A 32 3.17 4.13 -32.77
N GLY A 33 1.85 3.92 -32.75
CA GLY A 33 1.23 2.61 -32.94
C GLY A 33 1.47 1.97 -34.33
N SER A 34 2.06 2.71 -35.28
CA SER A 34 2.26 2.27 -36.67
C SER A 34 3.72 1.92 -37.04
N GLY A 35 4.71 2.02 -36.14
CA GLY A 35 6.15 1.89 -36.49
C GLY A 35 6.98 0.98 -35.57
N ALA A 36 8.11 0.44 -36.09
CA ALA A 36 8.98 -0.52 -35.40
C ALA A 36 9.80 0.05 -34.21
N ASN A 37 10.11 1.35 -34.21
CA ASN A 37 10.63 2.09 -33.04
C ASN A 37 9.48 2.62 -32.13
N GLY A 38 8.25 2.17 -32.38
CA GLY A 38 7.03 2.66 -31.74
C GLY A 38 6.82 2.15 -30.32
N SER A 39 7.54 1.11 -29.86
CA SER A 39 7.26 0.48 -28.57
C SER A 39 7.62 1.37 -27.37
N GLU A 40 8.84 1.90 -27.30
CA GLU A 40 9.27 2.77 -26.19
C GLU A 40 8.53 4.11 -26.20
N SER A 41 8.43 4.73 -27.38
CA SER A 41 7.71 5.99 -27.58
C SER A 41 6.21 5.87 -27.29
N SER A 42 5.58 4.74 -27.64
CA SER A 42 4.18 4.44 -27.27
C SER A 42 4.01 4.24 -25.76
N VAL A 43 4.96 3.57 -25.09
CA VAL A 43 4.94 3.40 -23.63
C VAL A 43 5.07 4.75 -22.92
N ASP A 44 5.95 5.61 -23.40
CA ASP A 44 6.11 6.97 -22.88
C ASP A 44 4.88 7.84 -23.12
N ALA A 45 4.26 7.74 -24.29
CA ALA A 45 3.00 8.41 -24.61
C ALA A 45 1.86 7.92 -23.69
N ALA A 46 1.72 6.61 -23.49
CA ALA A 46 0.75 6.04 -22.56
C ALA A 46 1.03 6.47 -21.10
N ARG A 47 2.31 6.59 -20.72
CA ARG A 47 2.70 7.14 -19.41
C ARG A 47 2.31 8.61 -19.27
N ALA A 48 2.55 9.44 -20.29
CA ALA A 48 2.14 10.84 -20.32
C ALA A 48 0.61 11.00 -20.22
N LEU A 49 -0.13 10.20 -21.00
CA LEU A 49 -1.60 10.17 -20.99
C LEU A 49 -2.16 9.82 -19.60
N ARG A 50 -1.59 8.82 -18.91
CA ARG A 50 -1.96 8.47 -17.54
C ARG A 50 -1.64 9.57 -16.54
N ARG A 51 -0.51 10.28 -16.71
CA ARG A 51 -0.08 11.36 -15.81
C ARG A 51 -1.03 12.56 -15.91
N SER A 52 -1.35 13.02 -17.11
CA SER A 52 -2.29 14.13 -17.32
C SER A 52 -3.70 13.77 -16.85
N ALA A 53 -4.23 12.59 -17.20
CA ALA A 53 -5.55 12.14 -16.73
C ALA A 53 -5.68 12.12 -15.20
N ARG A 54 -4.63 11.66 -14.49
CA ARG A 54 -4.60 11.64 -13.01
C ARG A 54 -4.51 13.03 -12.40
N ARG A 55 -3.77 13.95 -13.03
CA ARG A 55 -3.67 15.36 -12.60
C ARG A 55 -5.00 16.06 -12.77
N ILE A 56 -5.65 15.92 -13.94
CA ILE A 56 -7.00 16.47 -14.17
C ILE A 56 -7.96 15.91 -13.13
N SER A 57 -8.10 14.58 -13.01
CA SER A 57 -9.01 13.93 -12.04
C SER A 57 -8.78 14.37 -10.59
N ALA A 58 -7.52 14.60 -10.21
CA ALA A 58 -7.17 15.09 -8.89
C ALA A 58 -7.53 16.57 -8.68
N SER A 59 -7.27 17.43 -9.66
CA SER A 59 -7.67 18.84 -9.60
C SER A 59 -9.19 18.96 -9.51
N LEU A 60 -9.94 18.15 -10.28
CA LEU A 60 -11.40 18.07 -10.18
C LEU A 60 -11.88 17.65 -8.79
N HIS A 61 -11.13 16.79 -8.09
CA HIS A 61 -11.49 16.36 -6.74
C HIS A 61 -11.18 17.42 -5.68
N THR A 62 -9.99 18.03 -5.73
CA THR A 62 -9.56 19.00 -4.70
C THR A 62 -10.30 20.33 -4.82
N PHE A 63 -10.52 20.80 -6.05
CA PHE A 63 -11.11 22.11 -6.34
C PHE A 63 -12.56 22.01 -6.83
N GLN A 64 -13.26 20.92 -6.48
CA GLN A 64 -14.64 20.66 -6.94
C GLN A 64 -15.61 21.80 -6.66
N SER A 65 -15.42 22.57 -5.57
CA SER A 65 -16.29 23.69 -5.20
C SER A 65 -16.17 24.90 -6.11
N LEU A 66 -15.14 24.96 -6.96
CA LEU A 66 -14.91 26.04 -7.91
C LEU A 66 -15.35 25.68 -9.33
N LEU A 67 -15.71 24.43 -9.57
CA LEU A 67 -16.07 23.87 -10.87
C LEU A 67 -17.54 23.49 -10.89
N ASP A 68 -18.10 23.36 -12.09
CA ASP A 68 -19.43 22.75 -12.24
C ASP A 68 -19.45 21.33 -11.62
N THR A 69 -20.41 21.10 -10.73
CA THR A 69 -20.46 19.89 -9.89
C THR A 69 -20.84 18.67 -10.72
N ASP A 70 -21.90 18.77 -11.53
CA ASP A 70 -22.39 17.66 -12.37
C ASP A 70 -21.34 17.23 -13.40
N TRP A 71 -20.68 18.21 -14.03
CA TRP A 71 -19.58 17.95 -14.95
C TRP A 71 -18.40 17.28 -14.25
N SER A 72 -18.00 17.76 -13.07
CA SER A 72 -16.89 17.19 -12.29
C SER A 72 -17.18 15.75 -11.85
N GLU A 73 -18.40 15.49 -11.37
CA GLU A 73 -18.84 14.15 -10.95
C GLU A 73 -18.92 13.17 -12.12
N GLY A 74 -19.37 13.62 -13.29
CA GLY A 74 -19.37 12.80 -14.50
C GLY A 74 -17.98 12.52 -15.09
N MET A 75 -17.05 13.48 -15.00
CA MET A 75 -15.71 13.38 -15.62
C MET A 75 -14.75 12.49 -14.81
N ARG A 76 -14.81 12.55 -13.48
CA ARG A 76 -13.89 11.83 -12.58
C ARG A 76 -13.87 10.30 -12.75
N PRO A 77 -15.00 9.57 -12.77
CA PRO A 77 -14.99 8.13 -12.94
C PRO A 77 -14.46 7.71 -14.32
N GLU A 78 -14.72 8.50 -15.37
CA GLU A 78 -14.22 8.25 -16.72
C GLU A 78 -12.69 8.41 -16.79
N LEU A 79 -12.13 9.48 -16.21
CA LEU A 79 -10.67 9.66 -16.12
C LEU A 79 -10.01 8.57 -15.25
N ALA A 80 -10.68 8.13 -14.20
CA ALA A 80 -10.21 7.02 -13.37
C ALA A 80 -10.20 5.70 -14.17
N TRP A 81 -11.25 5.43 -14.94
CA TRP A 81 -11.35 4.27 -15.84
C TRP A 81 -10.24 4.28 -16.90
N VAL A 82 -10.03 5.39 -17.62
CA VAL A 82 -8.95 5.50 -18.63
C VAL A 82 -7.58 5.27 -18.00
N SER A 83 -7.27 6.01 -16.92
CA SER A 83 -5.95 5.94 -16.30
C SER A 83 -5.67 4.61 -15.60
N GLY A 84 -6.71 3.89 -15.17
CA GLY A 84 -6.64 2.54 -14.61
C GLY A 84 -6.40 1.49 -15.69
N THR A 85 -7.19 1.53 -16.77
CA THR A 85 -7.08 0.59 -17.90
C THR A 85 -5.69 0.63 -18.52
N LEU A 86 -5.18 1.83 -18.80
CA LEU A 86 -3.83 2.02 -19.34
C LEU A 86 -2.72 1.64 -18.33
N ALA A 87 -3.00 1.60 -17.04
CA ALA A 87 -2.00 1.28 -16.01
C ALA A 87 -1.73 -0.21 -15.88
N MET A 88 -2.69 -1.06 -16.24
CA MET A 88 -2.65 -2.49 -15.93
C MET A 88 -1.48 -3.22 -16.60
N GLU A 89 -1.22 -2.96 -17.87
CA GLU A 89 -0.14 -3.61 -18.61
C GLU A 89 1.22 -3.39 -17.92
N HIS A 90 1.55 -2.14 -17.63
CA HIS A 90 2.78 -1.78 -16.94
C HIS A 90 2.84 -2.35 -15.51
N ALA A 91 1.71 -2.37 -14.80
CA ALA A 91 1.65 -2.95 -13.47
C ALA A 91 1.95 -4.46 -13.46
N TYR A 92 1.49 -5.21 -14.48
CA TYR A 92 1.85 -6.64 -14.61
C TYR A 92 3.34 -6.83 -14.93
N THR A 93 3.91 -6.00 -15.82
CA THR A 93 5.34 -6.03 -16.16
C THR A 93 6.20 -5.78 -14.92
N SER A 94 5.99 -4.67 -14.22
CA SER A 94 6.78 -4.33 -13.02
C SER A 94 6.60 -5.34 -11.89
N ARG A 95 5.41 -5.93 -11.76
CA ARG A 95 5.18 -6.99 -10.77
C ARG A 95 5.94 -8.27 -11.10
N LEU A 96 6.00 -8.64 -12.38
CA LEU A 96 6.77 -9.80 -12.82
C LEU A 96 8.27 -9.61 -12.56
N GLU A 97 8.82 -8.47 -12.98
CA GLU A 97 10.23 -8.10 -12.75
C GLU A 97 10.58 -8.15 -11.26
N ARG A 98 9.73 -7.56 -10.41
CA ARG A 98 9.90 -7.57 -8.95
C ARG A 98 9.94 -8.98 -8.38
N LEU A 99 9.01 -9.84 -8.77
CA LEU A 99 8.91 -11.20 -8.24
C LEU A 99 10.07 -12.10 -8.72
N LEU A 100 10.49 -11.97 -9.98
CA LEU A 100 11.65 -12.69 -10.50
C LEU A 100 12.95 -12.24 -9.81
N ALA A 101 13.12 -10.94 -9.62
CA ALA A 101 14.27 -10.40 -8.88
C ALA A 101 14.31 -10.92 -7.43
N ALA A 102 13.16 -10.94 -6.74
CA ALA A 102 13.06 -11.49 -5.39
C ALA A 102 13.36 -13.00 -5.36
N LEU A 103 12.91 -13.78 -6.34
CA LEU A 103 13.23 -15.21 -6.43
C LEU A 103 14.73 -15.47 -6.65
N HIS A 104 15.40 -14.68 -7.49
CA HIS A 104 16.86 -14.78 -7.67
C HIS A 104 17.61 -14.47 -6.37
N ARG A 105 17.24 -13.38 -5.70
CA ARG A 105 17.80 -13.00 -4.39
C ARG A 105 17.62 -14.09 -3.34
N LEU A 106 16.43 -14.67 -3.23
CA LEU A 106 16.11 -15.73 -2.27
C LEU A 106 16.78 -17.07 -2.60
N SER A 107 17.07 -17.32 -3.88
CA SER A 107 17.77 -18.54 -4.33
C SER A 107 19.29 -18.44 -4.14
N GLY A 108 19.81 -17.28 -3.75
CA GLY A 108 21.25 -17.02 -3.64
C GLY A 108 21.96 -16.91 -4.98
N THR A 109 21.21 -16.80 -6.08
CA THR A 109 21.74 -16.57 -7.43
C THR A 109 21.84 -15.06 -7.70
N ASP A 110 22.48 -14.32 -6.79
CA ASP A 110 22.89 -12.95 -7.08
C ASP A 110 24.25 -12.99 -7.79
N PRO A 111 24.37 -12.50 -9.04
CA PRO A 111 25.68 -12.30 -9.68
C PRO A 111 26.49 -11.16 -9.01
N THR A 112 25.88 -10.44 -8.06
CA THR A 112 26.50 -9.37 -7.28
C THR A 112 26.41 -9.70 -5.79
N GLY A 113 27.15 -10.74 -5.38
CA GLY A 113 27.35 -11.07 -3.96
C GLY A 113 28.09 -9.95 -3.23
N VAL A 114 27.36 -8.99 -2.67
CA VAL A 114 27.81 -8.22 -1.51
C VAL A 114 27.09 -8.76 -0.28
N THR A 115 27.84 -9.54 0.47
CA THR A 115 27.58 -10.14 1.77
C THR A 115 26.71 -9.26 2.68
N ARG A 116 25.39 -9.50 2.71
CA ARG A 116 24.51 -8.96 3.77
C ARG A 116 24.30 -9.92 4.94
N ALA A 117 25.10 -10.98 5.03
CA ALA A 117 25.01 -11.99 6.07
C ALA A 117 25.71 -11.63 7.40
N ASN A 118 26.40 -10.50 7.51
CA ASN A 118 27.10 -10.08 8.75
C ASN A 118 26.67 -8.69 9.26
N SER A 119 25.38 -8.47 9.50
CA SER A 119 24.93 -7.26 10.23
C SER A 119 23.91 -7.52 11.34
N ALA A 120 23.70 -8.78 11.72
CA ALA A 120 23.00 -9.15 12.95
C ALA A 120 24.02 -9.62 14.00
N GLY A 121 24.76 -8.66 14.58
CA GLY A 121 25.57 -8.90 15.78
C GLY A 121 27.04 -8.51 15.66
N ALA A 122 27.35 -7.22 15.77
CA ALA A 122 28.56 -6.74 16.45
C ALA A 122 28.56 -5.21 16.56
N ARG A 123 28.49 -4.74 17.81
CA ARG A 123 29.19 -3.59 18.40
C ARG A 123 29.19 -2.25 17.65
N VAL A 124 28.57 -1.28 18.33
CA VAL A 124 28.88 0.16 18.32
C VAL A 124 30.39 0.39 18.11
N PRO A 125 30.82 1.07 17.04
CA PRO A 125 32.17 1.60 16.98
C PRO A 125 32.18 2.95 17.70
N THR A 126 32.53 2.89 18.98
CA THR A 126 33.11 4.02 19.71
C THR A 126 34.51 4.27 19.14
N GLN A 127 34.68 5.24 18.24
CA GLN A 127 35.97 5.94 18.07
C GLN A 127 35.73 7.24 17.30
N LEU A 128 35.78 8.37 18.02
CA LEU A 128 36.44 9.60 17.59
C LEU A 128 36.73 10.42 18.86
N ARG A 129 37.84 10.05 19.50
CA ARG A 129 38.64 10.88 20.43
C ARG A 129 39.82 11.34 19.55
N ALA A 130 40.29 12.58 19.47
CA ALA A 130 40.32 13.76 20.34
C ALA A 130 40.64 15.01 19.45
N PRO A 131 41.07 16.19 19.94
CA PRO A 131 40.97 16.81 21.27
C PRO A 131 40.38 18.26 21.23
N VAL A 132 39.84 18.74 22.36
CA VAL A 132 39.58 20.17 22.62
C VAL A 132 40.70 20.69 23.53
N PRO A 133 41.24 21.90 23.30
CA PRO A 133 42.32 22.43 24.13
C PRO A 133 41.81 22.89 25.50
N THR A 134 42.68 22.68 26.48
CA THR A 134 42.54 22.95 27.90
C THR A 134 42.66 24.44 28.21
N LYS A 135 42.05 24.83 29.34
CA LYS A 135 42.27 26.02 30.20
C LYS A 135 41.26 27.15 30.00
N LEU A 136 40.32 27.24 30.95
CA LEU A 136 40.22 28.39 31.85
C LEU A 136 39.33 28.08 33.07
N ARG A 137 40.02 27.99 34.21
CA ARG A 137 39.70 28.68 35.47
C ARG A 137 38.63 28.11 36.41
N ALA A 138 39.12 27.83 37.62
CA ALA A 138 38.43 27.40 38.82
C ALA A 138 37.64 28.53 39.51
N ALA A 139 36.51 28.16 40.12
CA ALA A 139 36.04 28.59 41.45
C ALA A 139 34.75 27.80 41.81
N GLY A 140 34.75 27.04 42.91
CA GLY A 140 33.54 26.46 43.52
C GLY A 140 32.82 27.50 44.42
N PRO A 141 31.80 27.14 45.26
CA PRO A 141 31.60 25.82 45.88
C PRO A 141 30.13 25.31 46.01
N THR A 142 30.04 24.05 46.46
CA THR A 142 28.99 23.38 47.25
C THR A 142 27.78 24.20 47.70
N GLN A 143 26.55 23.81 47.31
CA GLN A 143 25.37 23.76 48.22
C GLN A 143 24.03 23.16 47.72
N LEU A 144 23.93 22.49 46.56
CA LEU A 144 22.62 21.99 46.07
C LEU A 144 22.48 20.47 45.87
N ARG A 145 23.31 19.64 46.51
CA ARG A 145 23.24 18.16 46.41
C ARG A 145 22.84 17.40 47.67
N ALA A 146 22.47 18.10 48.74
CA ALA A 146 22.08 17.47 50.01
C ALA A 146 20.55 17.36 50.23
N ARG A 147 19.69 17.96 49.37
CA ARG A 147 18.23 18.04 49.66
C ARG A 147 17.29 17.18 48.82
N VAL A 148 17.75 16.43 47.82
CA VAL A 148 16.84 15.62 46.98
C VAL A 148 17.10 14.10 47.09
N ARG A 149 18.18 13.69 47.77
CA ARG A 149 18.52 12.26 47.94
C ARG A 149 17.81 11.56 49.11
N THR A 150 16.91 12.26 49.83
CA THR A 150 16.19 11.74 51.00
C THR A 150 14.72 11.37 50.76
N GLN A 151 14.18 11.44 49.54
CA GLN A 151 12.77 11.10 49.30
C GLN A 151 12.51 9.82 48.49
N LEU A 152 13.56 9.05 48.16
CA LEU A 152 13.43 7.75 47.51
C LEU A 152 13.89 6.64 48.46
N ARG A 153 13.12 6.37 49.51
CA ARG A 153 13.11 5.08 50.26
C ARG A 153 12.17 5.16 51.46
N ALA A 154 10.88 4.89 51.25
CA ALA A 154 10.05 4.22 52.27
C ALA A 154 8.66 3.91 51.72
N ARG A 155 8.30 2.62 51.81
CA ARG A 155 6.94 2.09 52.02
C ARG A 155 6.04 1.79 50.81
N ALA A 156 6.16 0.55 50.34
CA ALA A 156 5.07 -0.44 50.40
C ALA A 156 5.51 -1.55 51.40
N PRO A 157 4.66 -2.46 51.94
CA PRO A 157 3.36 -2.91 51.43
C PRO A 157 2.23 -3.27 52.46
N THR A 158 1.06 -3.63 51.92
CA THR A 158 0.06 -4.67 52.33
C THR A 158 -1.08 -4.45 53.34
N GLN A 159 -2.27 -4.93 52.89
CA GLN A 159 -3.50 -5.44 53.55
C GLN A 159 -4.55 -4.45 54.08
N LEU A 160 -5.74 -4.42 53.45
CA LEU A 160 -7.00 -4.95 54.01
C LEU A 160 -8.24 -4.68 53.12
N ARG A 161 -8.99 -5.76 52.86
CA ARG A 161 -10.46 -5.91 52.73
C ARG A 161 -11.27 -5.18 51.62
N ALA A 162 -11.97 -6.01 50.84
CA ALA A 162 -13.18 -5.69 50.08
C ALA A 162 -14.37 -5.29 50.99
N PRO A 163 -15.44 -4.65 50.47
CA PRO A 163 -16.55 -5.42 49.88
C PRO A 163 -17.28 -4.77 48.68
N VAL A 164 -18.06 -5.59 47.97
CA VAL A 164 -19.06 -5.26 46.94
C VAL A 164 -20.19 -4.38 47.51
N PRO A 165 -20.88 -3.55 46.70
CA PRO A 165 -22.33 -3.72 46.68
C PRO A 165 -22.98 -3.66 45.29
N THR A 166 -24.05 -4.46 45.24
CA THR A 166 -25.12 -4.61 44.25
C THR A 166 -26.24 -3.57 44.45
N LYS A 167 -26.95 -3.28 43.34
CA LYS A 167 -28.35 -2.79 43.21
C LYS A 167 -28.67 -1.30 43.45
N LEU A 168 -29.18 -0.67 42.38
CA LEU A 168 -30.38 0.18 42.23
C LEU A 168 -30.32 0.69 40.77
N ARG A 169 -31.10 0.32 39.75
CA ARG A 169 -32.54 0.02 39.51
C ARG A 169 -33.50 1.17 39.84
N ALA A 170 -33.87 1.95 38.82
CA ALA A 170 -35.24 2.39 38.48
C ALA A 170 -35.21 3.10 37.09
N ARG A 171 -35.81 2.51 36.03
CA ARG A 171 -37.13 2.83 35.39
C ARG A 171 -37.06 4.07 34.46
N ALA A 172 -37.07 4.01 33.11
CA ALA A 172 -38.03 3.48 32.09
C ALA A 172 -39.43 4.16 32.16
N PRO A 173 -40.33 4.18 31.13
CA PRO A 173 -40.26 3.88 29.66
C PRO A 173 -41.16 4.81 28.75
N THR A 174 -41.18 4.62 27.41
CA THR A 174 -42.39 4.48 26.50
C THR A 174 -41.92 4.49 25.01
N GLN A 175 -42.10 3.46 24.16
CA GLN A 175 -43.26 2.78 23.54
C GLN A 175 -43.63 3.33 22.14
N LEU A 176 -43.51 2.47 21.09
CA LEU A 176 -44.44 2.20 19.95
C LEU A 176 -43.68 1.44 18.84
N ARG A 177 -43.82 0.11 18.65
CA ARG A 177 -44.82 -0.65 17.82
C ARG A 177 -44.99 -0.09 16.39
N ALA A 178 -45.09 -0.84 15.30
CA ALA A 178 -45.23 -2.27 14.95
C ALA A 178 -44.90 -2.38 13.42
N ARG A 179 -44.59 -3.54 12.81
CA ARG A 179 -45.56 -4.53 12.28
C ARG A 179 -44.80 -5.68 11.58
N VAL A 180 -45.32 -6.89 11.75
CA VAL A 180 -45.12 -8.09 10.91
C VAL A 180 -46.34 -8.20 9.98
N PRO A 181 -46.26 -8.86 8.81
CA PRO A 181 -46.93 -10.15 8.70
C PRO A 181 -46.13 -11.22 7.94
N THR A 182 -46.68 -12.43 8.01
CA THR A 182 -46.09 -13.74 7.73
C THR A 182 -46.68 -14.36 6.44
N LYS A 183 -45.87 -15.22 5.78
CA LYS A 183 -46.21 -16.37 4.90
C LYS A 183 -46.92 -16.14 3.55
N LEU A 184 -46.32 -16.70 2.49
CA LEU A 184 -46.95 -17.72 1.61
C LEU A 184 -45.86 -18.58 0.93
N ARG A 185 -46.25 -19.79 0.54
CA ARG A 185 -45.44 -21.01 0.33
C ARG A 185 -45.64 -21.52 -1.11
N ALA A 186 -44.82 -22.52 -1.49
CA ALA A 186 -44.98 -23.54 -2.56
C ALA A 186 -44.28 -23.26 -3.92
N VAL A 187 -43.69 -24.20 -4.68
CA VAL A 187 -43.45 -25.67 -4.65
C VAL A 187 -42.46 -25.98 -5.83
N VAL A 188 -41.26 -26.59 -5.63
CA VAL A 188 -40.69 -27.95 -5.99
C VAL A 188 -40.63 -28.34 -7.52
N PRO A 189 -39.94 -29.42 -8.03
CA PRO A 189 -38.65 -30.16 -7.77
C PRO A 189 -37.79 -30.35 -9.08
N LEU A 190 -36.55 -30.90 -9.15
CA LEU A 190 -36.00 -32.28 -9.01
C LEU A 190 -34.49 -32.19 -9.38
N GLY A 191 -33.53 -33.05 -9.03
CA GLY A 191 -33.45 -34.36 -8.38
C GLY A 191 -31.98 -34.60 -7.93
N ARG A 192 -31.74 -35.34 -6.82
CA ARG A 192 -31.30 -36.76 -6.77
C ARG A 192 -29.93 -36.95 -7.47
N HIS A 193 -28.83 -37.38 -6.85
CA HIS A 193 -28.53 -38.54 -5.99
C HIS A 193 -27.22 -38.22 -5.20
N GLY A 194 -26.91 -38.64 -3.97
CA GLY A 194 -27.36 -39.78 -3.18
C GLY A 194 -26.25 -40.84 -3.07
N TRP A 195 -25.18 -40.60 -2.30
CA TRP A 195 -24.27 -41.66 -1.82
C TRP A 195 -23.81 -41.35 -0.39
N ALA A 196 -24.38 -42.09 0.57
CA ALA A 196 -23.95 -42.21 1.95
C ALA A 196 -23.70 -43.70 2.22
N MET A 197 -22.46 -44.05 2.57
CA MET A 197 -22.04 -45.27 3.26
C MET A 197 -20.74 -44.83 3.96
N GLY A 198 -20.57 -44.85 5.28
CA GLY A 198 -20.92 -45.88 6.25
C GLY A 198 -19.63 -46.20 6.98
N VAL A 199 -19.26 -45.39 7.98
CA VAL A 199 -18.06 -45.56 8.81
C VAL A 199 -18.46 -46.26 10.11
N PRO A 200 -17.94 -47.45 10.42
CA PRO A 200 -18.09 -48.03 11.75
C PRO A 200 -16.94 -47.56 12.68
N PRO A 201 -17.21 -47.27 13.97
CA PRO A 201 -16.17 -46.90 14.91
C PRO A 201 -15.50 -48.15 15.51
N ALA A 202 -14.19 -48.29 15.32
CA ALA A 202 -13.40 -49.33 15.98
C ALA A 202 -12.81 -48.81 17.31
N ARG A 203 -13.08 -49.59 18.34
CA ARG A 203 -12.75 -49.41 19.76
C ARG A 203 -11.29 -49.05 20.03
N ALA A 204 -11.12 -48.08 20.93
CA ALA A 204 -9.91 -47.90 21.70
C ALA A 204 -9.72 -49.05 22.70
N GLN A 205 -8.51 -49.60 22.77
CA GLN A 205 -7.97 -50.25 23.97
C GLN A 205 -6.53 -49.78 24.18
N PRO A 206 -6.12 -49.50 25.43
CA PRO A 206 -4.80 -49.00 25.75
C PRO A 206 -3.83 -50.16 25.94
N ARG A 207 -2.67 -50.09 25.29
CA ARG A 207 -1.50 -50.89 25.68
C ARG A 207 -0.34 -49.95 25.96
N ALA A 208 -0.08 -49.78 27.25
CA ALA A 208 1.18 -49.29 27.80
C ALA A 208 2.28 -50.37 27.64
N TRP A 209 3.49 -50.02 28.12
CA TRP A 209 4.78 -50.71 28.01
C TRP A 209 5.51 -50.35 26.70
N GLY A 210 6.54 -49.51 26.71
CA GLY A 210 7.64 -49.48 27.66
C GLY A 210 8.90 -49.80 26.86
N GLY A 211 9.59 -48.78 26.37
CA GLY A 211 10.75 -48.96 25.50
C GLY A 211 11.36 -47.63 25.10
N THR A 212 12.25 -47.11 25.95
CA THR A 212 13.17 -46.01 25.63
C THR A 212 14.07 -46.41 24.45
N PRO A 213 14.02 -45.73 23.28
CA PRO A 213 15.06 -45.88 22.30
C PRO A 213 16.24 -44.97 22.68
N ARG A 214 17.41 -45.59 22.86
CA ARG A 214 18.70 -44.91 22.98
C ARG A 214 18.82 -43.83 21.92
N ARG A 215 19.05 -42.61 22.39
CA ARG A 215 19.38 -41.41 21.62
C ARG A 215 20.69 -41.64 20.87
N ARG A 216 20.61 -42.19 19.65
CA ARG A 216 21.71 -42.12 18.67
C ARG A 216 21.91 -40.66 18.33
N ALA A 217 23.13 -40.16 18.50
CA ALA A 217 23.52 -38.83 18.06
C ALA A 217 23.29 -38.72 16.54
N ALA A 218 22.25 -37.99 16.15
CA ALA A 218 22.01 -37.64 14.77
C ALA A 218 23.12 -36.67 14.32
N LYS A 219 23.88 -37.06 13.31
CA LYS A 219 24.66 -36.11 12.49
C LYS A 219 23.69 -35.03 11.97
N PRO A 220 24.08 -33.76 11.87
CA PRO A 220 23.23 -32.74 11.28
C PRO A 220 22.87 -33.17 9.85
N PRO A 221 21.62 -33.00 9.40
CA PRO A 221 21.28 -33.31 8.02
C PRO A 221 22.14 -32.45 7.10
N THR A 222 22.75 -33.09 6.12
CA THR A 222 23.43 -32.42 5.01
C THR A 222 22.40 -31.56 4.29
N SER A 223 22.54 -30.22 4.36
CA SER A 223 21.62 -29.24 3.76
C SER A 223 21.70 -29.15 2.23
N ALA A 224 22.43 -30.05 1.58
CA ALA A 224 22.70 -30.02 0.14
C ALA A 224 21.48 -30.44 -0.73
N PRO A 225 20.79 -31.57 -0.47
CA PRO A 225 19.60 -31.97 -1.23
C PRO A 225 18.41 -31.01 -1.04
N GLU A 226 18.23 -30.43 0.16
CA GLU A 226 17.16 -29.45 0.40
C GLU A 226 17.40 -28.16 -0.39
N ARG A 227 18.64 -27.66 -0.46
CA ARG A 227 18.97 -26.51 -1.32
C ARG A 227 18.71 -26.82 -2.80
N GLY A 228 19.08 -28.00 -3.29
CA GLY A 228 18.80 -28.42 -4.67
C GLY A 228 17.31 -28.49 -4.99
N ASN A 229 16.48 -28.95 -4.05
CA ASN A 229 15.02 -28.96 -4.23
C ASN A 229 14.40 -27.56 -4.15
N LEU A 230 14.98 -26.66 -3.34
CA LEU A 230 14.55 -25.26 -3.24
C LEU A 230 14.89 -24.46 -4.50
N THR A 231 16.05 -24.69 -5.13
CA THR A 231 16.41 -24.04 -6.39
C THR A 231 15.53 -24.52 -7.54
N VAL A 232 15.21 -25.83 -7.61
CA VAL A 232 14.25 -26.36 -8.59
C VAL A 232 12.83 -25.84 -8.32
N GLY A 233 12.44 -25.72 -7.05
CA GLY A 233 11.16 -25.11 -6.63
C GLY A 233 11.03 -23.65 -7.06
N ALA A 234 12.09 -22.85 -6.84
CA ALA A 234 12.17 -21.45 -7.23
C ALA A 234 12.15 -21.26 -8.75
N ALA A 235 12.89 -22.07 -9.51
CA ALA A 235 12.87 -22.03 -10.98
C ALA A 235 11.46 -22.32 -11.53
N LYS A 236 10.77 -23.35 -10.99
CA LYS A 236 9.38 -23.66 -11.37
C LYS A 236 8.40 -22.56 -10.95
N ALA A 237 8.61 -21.93 -9.79
CA ALA A 237 7.79 -20.80 -9.34
C ALA A 237 7.98 -19.58 -10.26
N GLY A 238 9.22 -19.29 -10.66
CA GLY A 238 9.54 -18.25 -11.63
C GLY A 238 8.86 -18.48 -12.97
N ALA A 239 8.96 -19.68 -13.53
CA ALA A 239 8.31 -20.04 -14.80
C ALA A 239 6.77 -19.96 -14.71
N LEU A 240 6.18 -20.35 -13.57
CA LEU A 240 4.74 -20.24 -13.34
C LEU A 240 4.30 -18.76 -13.33
N LEU A 241 4.99 -17.91 -12.58
CA LEU A 241 4.70 -16.48 -12.48
C LEU A 241 4.90 -15.77 -13.81
N ASP A 242 5.97 -16.07 -14.52
CA ASP A 242 6.26 -15.55 -15.85
C ASP A 242 5.11 -15.86 -16.81
N ARG A 243 4.68 -17.12 -16.89
CA ARG A 243 3.53 -17.51 -17.71
C ARG A 243 2.25 -16.77 -17.31
N GLN A 244 1.91 -16.71 -16.02
CA GLN A 244 0.66 -16.11 -15.56
C GLN A 244 0.63 -14.59 -15.77
N LEU A 245 1.69 -13.89 -15.39
CA LEU A 245 1.76 -12.43 -15.51
C LEU A 245 1.97 -11.99 -16.96
N THR A 246 2.67 -12.76 -17.79
CA THR A 246 2.74 -12.50 -19.22
C THR A 246 1.38 -12.64 -19.89
N LEU A 247 0.61 -13.68 -19.57
CA LEU A 247 -0.77 -13.83 -20.07
C LEU A 247 -1.67 -12.68 -19.58
N ALA A 248 -1.57 -12.29 -18.32
CA ALA A 248 -2.31 -11.15 -17.78
C ALA A 248 -1.93 -9.84 -18.48
N ARG A 249 -0.64 -9.63 -18.75
CA ARG A 249 -0.13 -8.48 -19.52
C ARG A 249 -0.70 -8.44 -20.93
N THR A 250 -0.67 -9.53 -21.68
CA THR A 250 -1.23 -9.58 -23.04
C THR A 250 -2.74 -9.31 -23.07
N ARG A 251 -3.47 -9.83 -22.07
CA ARG A 251 -4.90 -9.51 -21.90
C ARG A 251 -5.12 -8.04 -21.57
N ALA A 252 -4.32 -7.47 -20.68
CA ALA A 252 -4.40 -6.05 -20.34
C ALA A 252 -4.08 -5.15 -21.54
N HIS A 253 -3.08 -5.53 -22.33
CA HIS A 253 -2.69 -4.82 -23.55
C HIS A 253 -3.82 -4.79 -24.57
N SER A 254 -4.39 -5.95 -24.91
CA SER A 254 -5.55 -6.03 -25.82
C SER A 254 -6.77 -5.28 -25.30
N THR A 255 -7.05 -5.37 -23.98
CA THR A 255 -8.13 -4.59 -23.34
C THR A 255 -7.89 -3.09 -23.44
N ALA A 256 -6.65 -2.63 -23.25
CA ALA A 256 -6.29 -1.21 -23.39
C ALA A 256 -6.49 -0.71 -24.82
N LEU A 257 -6.04 -1.47 -25.83
CA LEU A 257 -6.25 -1.12 -27.23
C LEU A 257 -7.74 -1.06 -27.59
N GLN A 258 -8.54 -2.05 -27.15
CA GLN A 258 -9.99 -2.04 -27.33
C GLN A 258 -10.65 -0.85 -26.66
N ALA A 259 -10.25 -0.53 -25.42
CA ALA A 259 -10.76 0.62 -24.70
C ALA A 259 -10.45 1.93 -25.44
N MET A 260 -9.24 2.08 -25.99
CA MET A 260 -8.83 3.28 -26.75
C MET A 260 -9.60 3.47 -28.07
N GLY A 261 -10.07 2.39 -28.69
CA GLY A 261 -10.94 2.43 -29.87
C GLY A 261 -12.44 2.53 -29.55
N SER A 262 -12.82 2.57 -28.26
CA SER A 262 -14.24 2.57 -27.87
C SER A 262 -14.87 3.96 -27.95
N SER A 263 -16.18 4.01 -28.23
CA SER A 263 -16.97 5.25 -28.18
C SER A 263 -16.89 5.95 -26.82
N ARG A 264 -16.81 5.17 -25.73
CA ARG A 264 -16.59 5.68 -24.38
C ARG A 264 -15.29 6.48 -24.26
N PHE A 265 -14.20 5.99 -24.85
CA PHE A 265 -12.92 6.70 -24.85
C PHE A 265 -12.96 7.97 -25.71
N HIS A 266 -13.62 7.92 -26.86
CA HIS A 266 -13.78 9.11 -27.70
C HIS A 266 -14.59 10.20 -26.98
N ALA A 267 -15.70 9.84 -26.32
CA ALA A 267 -16.51 10.80 -25.56
C ALA A 267 -15.72 11.51 -24.44
N ILE A 268 -14.84 10.79 -23.73
CA ILE A 268 -13.97 11.43 -22.73
C ILE A 268 -12.87 12.27 -23.37
N ALA A 269 -12.28 11.83 -24.49
CA ALA A 269 -11.28 12.61 -25.22
C ALA A 269 -11.87 13.92 -25.75
N ASP A 270 -13.10 13.91 -26.24
CA ASP A 270 -13.81 15.11 -26.71
C ASP A 270 -14.10 16.08 -25.55
N LYS A 271 -14.52 15.57 -24.39
CA LYS A 271 -14.66 16.40 -23.18
C LYS A 271 -13.33 17.01 -22.73
N VAL A 272 -12.22 16.28 -22.84
CA VAL A 272 -10.88 16.82 -22.57
C VAL A 272 -10.47 17.85 -23.63
N ALA A 273 -10.89 17.69 -24.88
CA ALA A 273 -10.66 18.67 -25.93
C ALA A 273 -11.37 20.00 -25.63
N VAL A 274 -12.64 19.94 -25.21
CA VAL A 274 -13.36 21.13 -24.73
C VAL A 274 -12.68 21.74 -23.50
N LEU A 275 -12.21 20.91 -22.56
CA LEU A 275 -11.48 21.38 -21.37
C LEU A 275 -10.19 22.14 -21.71
N ALA A 276 -9.56 21.86 -22.85
CA ALA A 276 -8.36 22.57 -23.29
C ALA A 276 -8.64 24.03 -23.69
N SER A 277 -9.86 24.35 -24.10
CA SER A 277 -10.28 25.72 -24.43
C SER A 277 -11.08 26.38 -23.31
N GLU A 278 -12.04 25.65 -22.73
CA GLU A 278 -13.06 26.17 -21.81
C GLU A 278 -13.10 25.34 -20.52
N VAL A 279 -12.91 26.03 -19.39
CA VAL A 279 -13.00 25.41 -18.06
C VAL A 279 -14.31 25.85 -17.40
N PRO A 280 -15.19 24.93 -16.97
CA PRO A 280 -16.48 25.27 -16.38
C PRO A 280 -16.30 25.75 -14.94
N LEU A 281 -15.79 26.97 -14.78
CA LEU A 281 -15.65 27.65 -13.50
C LEU A 281 -17.00 28.18 -13.00
N THR A 282 -17.24 28.06 -11.71
CA THR A 282 -18.36 28.74 -11.04
C THR A 282 -18.13 30.26 -11.04
N LYS A 283 -19.22 31.04 -10.96
CA LYS A 283 -19.17 32.52 -11.02
C LYS A 283 -18.27 33.14 -9.94
N THR A 284 -18.10 32.48 -8.80
CA THR A 284 -17.27 32.94 -7.68
C THR A 284 -15.80 32.54 -7.80
N ALA A 285 -15.45 31.65 -8.72
CA ALA A 285 -14.12 31.03 -8.76
C ALA A 285 -13.00 32.00 -9.14
N THR A 286 -13.27 33.00 -9.99
CA THR A 286 -12.25 33.94 -10.51
C THR A 286 -11.58 34.78 -9.42
N THR A 287 -12.28 35.03 -8.31
CA THR A 287 -11.76 35.80 -7.16
C THR A 287 -11.41 34.94 -5.96
N THR A 288 -11.74 33.64 -5.99
CA THR A 288 -11.52 32.75 -4.84
C THR A 288 -10.06 32.30 -4.77
N ASP A 289 -9.45 32.46 -3.60
CA ASP A 289 -8.12 31.96 -3.30
C ASP A 289 -8.07 30.43 -3.25
N LEU A 290 -7.12 29.82 -3.97
CA LEU A 290 -6.94 28.36 -4.01
C LEU A 290 -6.22 27.80 -2.79
N ARG A 291 -5.48 28.62 -2.02
CA ARG A 291 -4.64 28.16 -0.90
C ARG A 291 -5.44 27.42 0.19
N PRO A 292 -6.64 27.87 0.62
CA PRO A 292 -7.44 27.15 1.62
C PRO A 292 -7.87 25.76 1.14
N LEU A 293 -8.19 25.59 -0.14
CA LEU A 293 -8.58 24.30 -0.70
C LEU A 293 -7.39 23.31 -0.77
N ALA A 294 -6.21 23.82 -1.09
CA ALA A 294 -4.99 23.02 -1.04
C ALA A 294 -4.57 22.66 0.39
N LEU A 295 -4.80 23.57 1.36
CA LEU A 295 -4.60 23.30 2.78
C LEU A 295 -5.56 22.22 3.28
N ALA A 296 -6.84 22.29 2.92
CA ALA A 296 -7.80 21.24 3.27
C ALA A 296 -7.40 19.85 2.73
N ALA A 297 -6.74 19.79 1.56
CA ALA A 297 -6.17 18.53 1.05
C ALA A 297 -4.96 18.04 1.86
N HIS A 298 -4.15 18.97 2.39
CA HIS A 298 -3.07 18.66 3.33
C HIS A 298 -3.63 18.16 4.67
N ASP A 299 -4.65 18.80 5.22
CA ASP A 299 -5.25 18.42 6.51
C ASP A 299 -5.83 17.01 6.45
N ARG A 300 -6.59 16.69 5.38
CA ARG A 300 -7.09 15.31 5.17
C ARG A 300 -5.97 14.27 5.09
N LEU A 301 -4.83 14.63 4.50
CA LEU A 301 -3.67 13.75 4.44
C LEU A 301 -3.08 13.56 5.84
N SER A 302 -2.87 14.65 6.57
CA SER A 302 -2.35 14.63 7.94
C SER A 302 -3.25 13.83 8.87
N ASP A 303 -4.57 14.06 8.83
CA ASP A 303 -5.56 13.29 9.57
C ASP A 303 -5.50 11.79 9.25
N ALA A 304 -5.46 11.44 7.96
CA ALA A 304 -5.36 10.05 7.55
C ALA A 304 -4.04 9.39 8.00
N VAL A 305 -2.94 10.13 8.03
CA VAL A 305 -1.65 9.64 8.55
C VAL A 305 -1.70 9.47 10.07
N THR A 306 -2.34 10.37 10.81
CA THR A 306 -2.52 10.20 12.27
C THR A 306 -3.39 9.01 12.64
N ALA A 307 -4.33 8.63 11.76
CA ALA A 307 -5.16 7.44 11.92
C ALA A 307 -4.44 6.12 11.56
N LEU A 308 -3.22 6.16 11.00
CA LEU A 308 -2.48 4.95 10.69
C LEU A 308 -2.00 4.25 11.97
N PRO A 309 -2.00 2.91 12.02
CA PRO A 309 -1.44 2.14 13.13
C PRO A 309 0.10 2.15 13.07
N LEU A 310 0.71 3.32 13.30
CA LEU A 310 2.16 3.55 13.22
C LEU A 310 2.97 2.84 14.32
N ILE A 311 2.31 2.25 15.32
CA ILE A 311 2.93 1.62 16.50
C ILE A 311 3.04 0.09 16.34
N THR A 312 2.30 -0.52 15.40
CA THR A 312 2.35 -1.98 15.15
C THR A 312 3.35 -2.37 14.05
N ALA A 313 4.07 -1.40 13.48
CA ALA A 313 5.12 -1.61 12.48
C ALA A 313 6.49 -1.99 13.08
N GLY A 314 6.60 -2.03 14.43
CA GLY A 314 7.83 -2.39 15.15
C GLY A 314 8.04 -3.90 15.35
N HIS A 315 7.08 -4.75 14.96
CA HIS A 315 7.22 -6.20 15.06
C HIS A 315 7.24 -6.84 13.66
N PRO A 316 8.36 -7.46 13.25
CA PRO A 316 8.53 -8.06 11.92
C PRO A 316 7.57 -9.24 11.67
N TYR A 317 6.86 -9.70 12.70
CA TYR A 317 5.85 -10.76 12.64
C TYR A 317 4.54 -10.28 13.23
N ASN A 318 3.68 -9.63 12.43
CA ASN A 318 2.26 -9.61 12.73
C ASN A 318 1.70 -11.01 12.43
N ALA A 319 1.83 -11.94 13.38
CA ALA A 319 1.36 -13.34 13.25
C ALA A 319 -0.13 -13.45 12.86
N THR A 320 -0.91 -12.42 13.16
CA THR A 320 -2.31 -12.27 12.75
C THR A 320 -2.49 -12.14 11.23
N ALA A 321 -1.53 -11.54 10.50
CA ALA A 321 -1.61 -11.36 9.05
C ALA A 321 -1.32 -12.65 8.26
N LEU A 322 -0.48 -13.56 8.78
CA LEU A 322 -0.17 -14.85 8.16
C LEU A 322 -1.31 -15.88 8.34
N MET A 323 -2.00 -15.85 9.49
CA MET A 323 -3.11 -16.78 9.77
C MET A 323 -4.39 -16.50 8.94
N HIS A 324 -4.63 -15.25 8.53
CA HIS A 324 -5.84 -14.86 7.79
C HIS A 324 -5.70 -14.87 6.26
N GLY A 325 -4.49 -15.09 5.71
CA GLY A 325 -4.24 -15.05 4.25
C GLY A 325 -4.71 -16.28 3.46
N LEU A 326 -5.18 -17.33 4.15
CA LEU A 326 -5.51 -18.62 3.53
C LEU A 326 -7.02 -18.93 3.49
N SER A 327 -7.87 -18.09 4.08
CA SER A 327 -9.34 -18.23 4.02
C SER A 327 -9.94 -17.45 2.83
N PRO A 328 -10.86 -18.04 2.05
CA PRO A 328 -11.45 -17.39 0.88
C PRO A 328 -12.40 -16.23 1.22
N ASP A 329 -12.93 -16.17 2.44
CA ASP A 329 -13.98 -15.22 2.84
C ASP A 329 -13.46 -13.99 3.60
N THR A 330 -12.17 -13.92 3.90
CA THR A 330 -11.57 -12.78 4.62
C THR A 330 -10.81 -11.88 3.67
N VAL A 331 -11.03 -10.56 3.76
CA VAL A 331 -10.20 -9.54 3.08
C VAL A 331 -8.73 -9.82 3.42
N PRO A 332 -7.89 -10.23 2.46
CA PRO A 332 -6.50 -10.50 2.72
C PRO A 332 -5.84 -9.20 3.17
N HIS A 333 -5.29 -9.17 4.39
CA HIS A 333 -4.56 -8.03 4.96
C HIS A 333 -5.37 -6.71 5.04
N PRO A 334 -6.36 -6.59 5.95
CA PRO A 334 -7.18 -5.37 6.11
C PRO A 334 -6.37 -4.11 6.45
N GLN A 335 -5.15 -4.29 6.94
CA GLN A 335 -4.23 -3.21 7.27
C GLN A 335 -3.71 -2.48 6.02
N ASP A 336 -3.77 -3.05 4.82
CA ASP A 336 -3.18 -2.42 3.62
C ASP A 336 -4.05 -1.28 3.05
N ALA A 337 -5.38 -1.34 3.26
CA ALA A 337 -6.34 -0.36 2.76
C ALA A 337 -6.08 1.10 3.22
N PRO A 338 -5.88 1.40 4.53
CA PRO A 338 -5.59 2.76 4.96
C PRO A 338 -4.28 3.31 4.39
N TRP A 339 -3.26 2.48 4.17
CA TRP A 339 -2.01 2.90 3.52
C TRP A 339 -2.22 3.26 2.04
N HIS A 340 -3.06 2.51 1.33
CA HIS A 340 -3.44 2.85 -0.04
C HIS A 340 -4.23 4.16 -0.12
N GLN A 341 -5.08 4.43 0.88
CA GLN A 341 -5.81 5.70 1.00
C GLN A 341 -4.85 6.87 1.25
N VAL A 342 -3.90 6.73 2.17
CA VAL A 342 -2.85 7.76 2.41
C VAL A 342 -2.04 8.03 1.15
N ARG A 343 -1.71 6.99 0.35
CA ARG A 343 -1.05 7.16 -0.94
C ARG A 343 -1.87 7.99 -1.94
N LEU A 344 -3.18 7.78 -1.97
CA LEU A 344 -4.07 8.58 -2.80
C LEU A 344 -4.09 10.04 -2.32
N LEU A 345 -4.27 10.26 -1.02
CA LEU A 345 -4.31 11.61 -0.41
C LEU A 345 -2.99 12.37 -0.61
N LEU A 346 -1.84 11.71 -0.46
CA LEU A 346 -0.54 12.31 -0.72
C LEU A 346 -0.41 12.79 -2.17
N ARG A 347 -0.91 11.98 -3.10
CA ARG A 347 -0.92 12.35 -4.52
C ARG A 347 -1.86 13.51 -4.80
N LEU A 348 -3.04 13.55 -4.18
CA LEU A 348 -3.99 14.67 -4.28
C LEU A 348 -3.37 15.97 -3.74
N HIS A 349 -2.71 15.90 -2.58
CA HIS A 349 -1.99 17.05 -2.01
C HIS A 349 -0.87 17.55 -2.93
N ARG A 350 -0.07 16.64 -3.52
CA ARG A 350 0.98 17.03 -4.46
C ARG A 350 0.41 17.75 -5.69
N TYR A 351 -0.65 17.23 -6.29
CA TYR A 351 -1.29 17.87 -7.45
C TYR A 351 -1.97 19.19 -7.08
N ALA A 352 -2.53 19.32 -5.88
CA ALA A 352 -3.05 20.59 -5.38
C ALA A 352 -1.94 21.65 -5.27
N ARG A 353 -0.73 21.26 -4.83
CA ARG A 353 0.43 22.15 -4.81
C ARG A 353 0.87 22.56 -6.22
N GLU A 354 0.87 21.64 -7.19
CA GLU A 354 1.19 21.95 -8.59
C GLU A 354 0.24 23.03 -9.15
N VAL A 355 -1.06 22.96 -8.82
CA VAL A 355 -2.07 23.97 -9.21
C VAL A 355 -1.79 25.33 -8.54
N VAL A 356 -1.59 25.34 -7.21
CA VAL A 356 -1.36 26.59 -6.45
C VAL A 356 -0.07 27.29 -6.88
N GLN A 357 0.95 26.53 -7.27
CA GLN A 357 2.23 27.06 -7.74
C GLN A 357 2.20 27.43 -9.24
N ASN A 358 1.13 27.06 -9.96
CA ASN A 358 1.02 27.13 -11.42
C ASN A 358 2.26 26.56 -12.15
N GLN A 359 2.88 25.53 -11.57
CA GLN A 359 4.11 24.96 -12.06
C GLN A 359 4.05 23.43 -11.91
N PRO A 360 3.78 22.68 -13.02
CA PRO A 360 3.63 21.22 -12.99
C PRO A 360 4.89 20.47 -12.51
N ASP A 361 6.06 21.11 -12.62
CA ASP A 361 7.38 20.61 -12.23
C ASP A 361 8.13 21.64 -11.35
N GLY A 362 7.40 22.37 -10.49
CA GLY A 362 7.96 23.33 -9.54
C GLY A 362 8.90 22.71 -8.49
N PRO A 363 9.49 23.52 -7.58
CA PRO A 363 10.50 23.06 -6.62
C PRO A 363 9.99 21.86 -5.82
N VAL A 364 10.64 20.72 -6.08
CA VAL A 364 10.14 19.44 -5.62
C VAL A 364 10.52 19.21 -4.17
N ASP A 365 9.50 19.04 -3.33
CA ASP A 365 9.70 18.62 -1.95
C ASP A 365 10.22 17.18 -1.92
N LEU A 366 11.53 17.04 -1.78
CA LEU A 366 12.24 15.75 -1.74
C LEU A 366 11.67 14.81 -0.68
N ARG A 367 11.09 15.36 0.39
CA ARG A 367 10.49 14.56 1.46
C ARG A 367 9.16 13.95 1.01
N LEU A 368 8.28 14.74 0.40
CA LEU A 368 7.03 14.23 -0.16
C LEU A 368 7.27 13.22 -1.29
N LEU A 369 8.33 13.41 -2.08
CA LEU A 369 8.77 12.39 -3.03
C LEU A 369 9.20 11.10 -2.35
N SER A 370 10.04 11.18 -1.33
CA SER A 370 10.52 10.02 -0.58
C SER A 370 9.36 9.27 0.08
N ALA A 371 8.44 9.99 0.70
CA ALA A 371 7.21 9.44 1.27
C ALA A 371 6.33 8.78 0.20
N GLY A 372 6.16 9.43 -0.96
CA GLY A 372 5.43 8.88 -2.09
C GLY A 372 6.08 7.62 -2.67
N GLN A 373 7.41 7.58 -2.73
CA GLN A 373 8.18 6.41 -3.16
C GLN A 373 8.00 5.24 -2.20
N ALA A 374 8.07 5.48 -0.89
CA ALA A 374 7.80 4.46 0.13
C ALA A 374 6.38 3.87 -0.01
N LEU A 375 5.37 4.73 -0.20
CA LEU A 375 3.98 4.26 -0.40
C LEU A 375 3.78 3.52 -1.74
N ASN A 376 4.55 3.84 -2.78
CA ASN A 376 4.55 3.06 -4.01
C ASN A 376 5.15 1.67 -3.77
N GLN A 377 6.29 1.60 -3.09
CA GLN A 377 6.93 0.32 -2.73
C GLN A 377 5.99 -0.54 -1.87
N HIS A 378 5.27 0.05 -0.90
CA HIS A 378 4.24 -0.64 -0.12
C HIS A 378 3.18 -1.27 -1.04
N ARG A 379 2.61 -0.48 -1.96
CA ARG A 379 1.58 -0.96 -2.89
C ARG A 379 2.11 -2.09 -3.78
N ASP A 380 3.28 -1.88 -4.38
CA ASP A 380 3.87 -2.83 -5.31
C ASP A 380 4.22 -4.15 -4.61
N ALA A 381 4.75 -4.09 -3.39
CA ALA A 381 5.02 -5.25 -2.55
C ALA A 381 3.72 -5.98 -2.11
N SER A 382 2.67 -5.24 -1.72
CA SER A 382 1.38 -5.83 -1.37
C SER A 382 0.74 -6.56 -2.55
N GLU A 383 0.72 -5.93 -3.74
CA GLU A 383 0.20 -6.55 -4.96
C GLU A 383 1.06 -7.76 -5.42
N ALA A 384 2.39 -7.69 -5.26
CA ALA A 384 3.30 -8.81 -5.53
C ALA A 384 3.06 -9.99 -4.57
N ALA A 385 2.89 -9.72 -3.27
CA ALA A 385 2.56 -10.73 -2.26
C ALA A 385 1.23 -11.43 -2.59
N ALA A 386 0.21 -10.66 -3.01
CA ALA A 386 -1.08 -11.19 -3.43
C ALA A 386 -0.96 -12.07 -4.68
N ALA A 387 -0.14 -11.67 -5.67
CA ALA A 387 0.11 -12.46 -6.86
C ALA A 387 0.83 -13.79 -6.55
N ALA A 388 1.82 -13.79 -5.65
CA ALA A 388 2.50 -15.00 -5.21
C ALA A 388 1.53 -15.97 -4.48
N ALA A 389 0.68 -15.43 -3.59
CA ALA A 389 -0.33 -16.21 -2.89
C ALA A 389 -1.38 -16.80 -3.86
N GLN A 390 -1.82 -16.03 -4.86
CA GLN A 390 -2.74 -16.51 -5.87
C GLN A 390 -2.10 -17.59 -6.76
N ALA A 391 -0.83 -17.43 -7.14
CA ALA A 391 -0.09 -18.43 -7.91
C ALA A 391 0.05 -19.76 -7.13
N ALA A 392 0.22 -19.70 -5.81
CA ALA A 392 0.29 -20.90 -4.95
C ALA A 392 -1.02 -21.70 -4.91
N ARG A 393 -2.16 -21.09 -5.30
CA ARG A 393 -3.46 -21.78 -5.41
C ARG A 393 -3.67 -22.47 -6.76
N THR A 394 -2.69 -22.45 -7.65
CA THR A 394 -2.78 -23.12 -8.96
C THR A 394 -2.87 -24.64 -8.75
N PRO A 395 -3.84 -25.34 -9.39
CA PRO A 395 -3.96 -26.79 -9.24
C PRO A 395 -2.73 -27.52 -9.80
N ARG A 396 -2.39 -28.66 -9.19
CA ARG A 396 -1.31 -29.58 -9.64
C ARG A 396 0.11 -28.98 -9.65
N ILE A 397 0.38 -27.97 -8.82
CA ILE A 397 1.77 -27.51 -8.60
C ILE A 397 2.53 -28.47 -7.68
N ALA A 398 3.84 -28.60 -7.88
CA ALA A 398 4.68 -29.41 -7.01
C ALA A 398 4.81 -28.77 -5.61
N PRO A 399 4.92 -29.56 -4.51
CA PRO A 399 5.07 -29.02 -3.16
C PRO A 399 6.27 -28.06 -3.01
N ALA A 400 7.39 -28.34 -3.67
CA ALA A 400 8.56 -27.46 -3.68
C ALA A 400 8.27 -26.08 -4.31
N THR A 401 7.42 -26.05 -5.34
CA THR A 401 6.98 -24.80 -5.99
C THR A 401 6.04 -24.01 -5.07
N ALA A 402 5.10 -24.69 -4.41
CA ALA A 402 4.22 -24.06 -3.43
C ALA A 402 5.00 -23.47 -2.26
N TYR A 403 6.02 -24.19 -1.76
CA TYR A 403 6.92 -23.69 -0.73
C TYR A 403 7.68 -22.43 -1.18
N ALA A 404 8.28 -22.44 -2.37
CA ALA A 404 8.98 -21.28 -2.92
C ALA A 404 8.07 -20.04 -3.05
N LEU A 405 6.82 -20.23 -3.50
CA LEU A 405 5.82 -19.16 -3.56
C LEU A 405 5.41 -18.65 -2.17
N GLY A 406 5.36 -19.53 -1.16
CA GLY A 406 5.13 -19.15 0.24
C GLY A 406 6.25 -18.29 0.81
N VAL A 407 7.52 -18.66 0.55
CA VAL A 407 8.69 -17.85 0.95
C VAL A 407 8.69 -16.50 0.23
N LEU A 408 8.38 -16.48 -1.07
CA LEU A 408 8.26 -15.25 -1.86
C LEU A 408 7.16 -14.34 -1.33
N HIS A 409 6.00 -14.89 -0.97
CA HIS A 409 4.93 -14.13 -0.33
C HIS A 409 5.40 -13.49 0.99
N ALA A 410 6.05 -14.26 1.86
CA ALA A 410 6.57 -13.75 3.13
C ALA A 410 7.63 -12.65 2.94
N ASP A 411 8.56 -12.82 1.99
CA ASP A 411 9.53 -11.79 1.60
C ASP A 411 8.84 -10.49 1.17
N GLN A 412 7.84 -10.56 0.30
CA GLN A 412 7.08 -9.38 -0.12
C GLN A 412 6.27 -8.75 1.02
N ARG A 413 5.76 -9.54 1.99
CA ARG A 413 5.13 -8.98 3.20
C ARG A 413 6.15 -8.26 4.09
N HIS A 414 7.40 -8.74 4.18
CA HIS A 414 8.44 -7.99 4.88
C HIS A 414 8.78 -6.67 4.18
N GLU A 415 8.81 -6.65 2.84
CA GLU A 415 8.99 -5.41 2.07
C GLU A 415 7.83 -4.41 2.30
N VAL A 416 6.60 -4.90 2.49
CA VAL A 416 5.45 -4.06 2.89
C VAL A 416 5.73 -3.37 4.23
N GLU A 417 6.16 -4.12 5.25
CA GLU A 417 6.46 -3.53 6.57
C GLU A 417 7.68 -2.59 6.51
N ALA A 418 8.71 -2.94 5.73
CA ALA A 418 9.88 -2.08 5.52
C ALA A 418 9.48 -0.75 4.86
N ALA A 419 8.56 -0.78 3.90
CA ALA A 419 8.03 0.43 3.26
C ALA A 419 7.21 1.29 4.23
N ARG A 420 6.45 0.68 5.14
CA ARG A 420 5.74 1.40 6.22
C ARG A 420 6.70 2.12 7.15
N PHE A 421 7.76 1.42 7.56
CA PHE A 421 8.81 2.00 8.39
C PHE A 421 9.54 3.15 7.67
N ALA A 422 9.89 2.96 6.39
CA ALA A 422 10.53 4.01 5.58
C ALA A 422 9.64 5.26 5.47
N PHE A 423 8.34 5.08 5.21
CA PHE A 423 7.37 6.18 5.18
C PHE A 423 7.33 6.91 6.52
N GLN A 424 7.25 6.18 7.64
CA GLN A 424 7.22 6.77 8.98
C GLN A 424 8.47 7.61 9.27
N GLN A 425 9.67 7.11 8.92
CA GLN A 425 10.93 7.84 9.09
C GLN A 425 10.98 9.11 8.24
N CYS A 426 10.49 9.07 6.99
CA CYS A 426 10.40 10.24 6.14
C CYS A 426 9.36 11.25 6.65
N TRP A 427 8.26 10.79 7.25
CA TRP A 427 7.18 11.64 7.74
C TRP A 427 7.52 12.31 9.08
N GLN A 428 8.06 11.57 10.05
CA GLN A 428 8.40 12.09 11.39
C GLN A 428 9.56 13.12 11.40
N LYS A 429 10.44 13.11 10.40
CA LYS A 429 11.45 14.16 10.24
C LYS A 429 10.84 15.56 10.04
N GLU A 430 9.56 15.65 9.67
CA GLU A 430 8.82 16.92 9.64
C GLU A 430 8.51 17.45 11.04
N THR A 431 7.95 16.60 11.89
CA THR A 431 7.43 17.03 13.20
C THR A 431 8.55 17.52 14.11
N LEU A 432 9.77 16.97 13.94
CA LEU A 432 10.95 17.37 14.71
C LEU A 432 11.64 18.65 14.19
N ASN A 433 11.47 19.00 12.91
CA ASN A 433 12.03 20.24 12.34
C ASN A 433 11.07 21.43 12.44
N THR A 434 9.82 21.19 12.81
CA THR A 434 8.76 22.21 12.93
C THR A 434 8.36 22.49 14.39
N SER A 435 8.99 21.80 15.35
CA SER A 435 8.94 22.10 16.79
C SER A 435 10.23 22.79 17.21
#